data_AF-A0A354EG70-F1
#
_entry.id   AF-A0A354EG70-F1
#
_cell.length_a   1.000
_cell.length_b   1.000
_cell.length_c   1.000
_cell.angle_alpha   90.00
_cell.angle_beta   90.00
_cell.angle_gamma   90.00
#
_symmetry.space_group_name_H-M   'P 1'
#
loop_
_entity.id
_entity.type
_entity.pdbx_description
1 polymer ?
#
loop_
_entity_poly.entity_id
_entity_poly.type
_entity_poly.pdbx_seq_one_letter_code
_entity_poly.pdbx_strand_id
1 'polypeptide(L)' 'MNEYWSDIFGGAKSLVVGLNITFREFFKPVVTEQYPHFVPVMKPRFRGHIELTRNEETGGTNCVVCGMCQRACPS' A
#
# COMPACT_ATOMS: atom_id res chain seq x y z
N MET A 1 42.36 -22.28 -17.44
CA MET A 1 42.12 -22.63 -16.02
C MET A 1 41.99 -21.40 -15.13
N ASN A 2 42.86 -20.39 -15.24
CA ASN A 2 42.76 -19.18 -14.40
C ASN A 2 41.46 -18.38 -14.54
N GLU A 3 40.86 -18.31 -15.74
CA GLU A 3 39.60 -17.57 -15.98
C GLU A 3 38.38 -18.17 -15.25
N TYR A 4 38.27 -19.50 -15.20
CA TYR A 4 37.18 -20.17 -14.47
C TYR A 4 37.27 -19.92 -12.95
N TRP A 5 38.48 -19.90 -12.41
CA TRP A 5 38.69 -19.61 -10.99
C TRP A 5 38.38 -18.14 -10.65
N SER A 6 38.72 -17.18 -11.53
CA SER A 6 38.33 -15.78 -11.32
C SER A 6 36.82 -15.57 -11.32
N ASP A 7 36.09 -16.30 -12.17
CA ASP A 7 34.62 -16.24 -12.23
C ASP A 7 33.97 -16.84 -10.99
N ILE A 8 34.50 -17.97 -10.48
CA ILE A 8 34.04 -18.55 -9.21
C ILE A 8 34.30 -17.60 -8.04
N PHE A 9 35.49 -17.01 -7.95
CA PHE A 9 35.80 -16.06 -6.87
C PHE A 9 34.98 -14.77 -6.99
N GLY A 10 34.70 -14.31 -8.22
CA GLY A 10 33.78 -13.20 -8.47
C GLY A 10 32.34 -13.51 -8.03
N GLY A 11 31.84 -14.69 -8.38
CA GLY A 11 30.51 -15.17 -7.99
C GLY A 11 30.38 -15.43 -6.48
N ALA A 12 31.40 -15.98 -5.84
CA ALA A 12 31.43 -16.17 -4.39
C ALA A 12 31.40 -14.82 -3.65
N LYS A 13 32.15 -13.82 -4.15
CA LYS A 13 32.14 -12.47 -3.58
C LYS A 13 30.76 -11.81 -3.69
N SER A 14 30.09 -11.92 -4.83
CA SER A 14 28.75 -11.33 -5.00
C SER A 14 27.70 -12.01 -4.11
N LEU A 15 27.79 -13.34 -3.95
CA LEU A 15 26.93 -14.11 -3.05
C LEU A 15 27.09 -13.68 -1.58
N VAL A 16 28.33 -13.56 -1.11
CA VAL A 16 28.61 -13.12 0.27
C VAL A 16 28.11 -11.69 0.51
N VAL A 17 28.27 -10.80 -0.48
CA VAL A 17 27.74 -9.43 -0.38
C VAL A 17 26.20 -9.43 -0.31
N GLY A 18 25.53 -10.22 -1.15
CA GLY A 18 24.08 -10.35 -1.13
C GLY A 18 23.56 -10.88 0.21
N LEU A 19 24.19 -11.94 0.72
CA LEU A 19 23.83 -12.56 2.00
C LEU A 19 24.04 -11.60 3.18
N ASN A 20 25.11 -10.80 3.15
CA ASN A 20 25.35 -9.78 4.16
C ASN A 20 24.25 -8.70 4.18
N ILE A 21 23.76 -8.29 3.01
CA ILE A 21 22.65 -7.32 2.93
C ILE A 21 21.37 -7.92 3.51
N THR A 22 21.03 -9.15 3.13
CA THR A 22 19.84 -9.83 3.68
C THR A 22 19.95 -10.04 5.19
N PHE A 23 21.14 -10.39 5.68
CA PHE A 23 21.38 -10.55 7.11
C PHE A 23 21.22 -9.22 7.84
N ARG A 24 21.75 -8.13 7.28
CA ARG A 24 21.56 -6.78 7.84
C ARG A 24 20.09 -6.36 7.89
N GLU A 25 19.30 -6.66 6.85
CA GLU A 25 17.88 -6.32 6.80
C GLU A 25 17.05 -7.15 7.79
N PHE A 26 17.42 -8.41 8.01
CA PHE A 26 16.73 -9.32 8.92
C PHE A 26 16.67 -8.80 10.37
N PHE A 27 17.71 -8.11 10.84
CA PHE A 27 17.74 -7.53 12.19
C PHE A 27 17.14 -6.13 12.29
N LYS A 28 16.71 -5.52 11.19
CA LYS A 28 16.02 -4.22 11.25
C LYS A 28 14.61 -4.40 11.82
N PRO A 29 14.07 -3.38 12.49
CA PRO A 29 12.69 -3.42 12.96
C PRO A 29 11.73 -3.58 11.78
N VAL A 30 10.71 -4.43 11.95
CA VAL A 30 9.69 -4.67 10.92
C VAL A 30 8.80 -3.43 10.80
N VAL A 31 8.87 -2.75 9.65
CA VAL A 31 8.00 -1.61 9.32
C VAL A 31 6.71 -2.14 8.70
N THR A 32 5.77 -2.58 9.55
CA THR A 32 4.47 -3.11 9.11
C THR A 32 3.36 -2.65 10.06
N GLU A 33 2.17 -2.40 9.52
CA GLU A 33 0.95 -2.16 10.28
C GLU A 33 0.09 -3.42 10.18
N GLN A 34 -0.08 -4.16 11.29
CA GLN A 34 -0.79 -5.43 11.29
C GLN A 34 -2.31 -5.22 11.34
N TYR A 35 -2.97 -5.26 10.18
CA TYR A 35 -4.42 -5.33 10.11
C TYR A 35 -4.93 -6.67 10.66
N PRO A 36 -6.01 -6.74 11.47
CA PRO A 36 -6.92 -5.65 11.86
C PRO A 36 -6.56 -4.93 13.17
N HIS A 37 -5.47 -5.32 13.86
CA HIS A 37 -5.07 -4.76 15.15
C HIS A 37 -4.59 -3.30 15.05
N PHE A 38 -3.97 -2.94 13.93
CA PHE A 38 -3.55 -1.58 13.60
C PHE A 38 -4.22 -1.18 12.28
N VAL A 39 -5.10 -0.18 12.34
CA VAL A 39 -5.80 0.36 11.16
C VAL A 39 -5.10 1.65 10.73
N PRO A 40 -4.70 1.77 9.45
CA PRO A 40 -4.04 2.98 8.96
C PRO A 40 -4.97 4.19 9.05
N VAL A 41 -4.40 5.34 9.40
CA VAL A 41 -5.14 6.61 9.42
C VAL A 41 -5.43 7.05 7.98
N MET A 42 -6.70 6.96 7.59
CA MET A 42 -7.16 7.44 6.28
C MET A 42 -6.95 8.94 6.14
N LYS A 43 -6.45 9.38 4.98
CA LYS A 43 -6.27 10.82 4.70
C LYS A 43 -7.64 11.51 4.52
N PRO A 44 -7.75 12.83 4.78
CA PRO A 44 -9.04 13.54 4.70
C PRO A 44 -9.75 13.48 3.34
N ARG A 45 -9.02 13.20 2.25
CA ARG A 45 -9.56 13.09 0.88
C ARG A 45 -9.57 11.66 0.35
N PHE A 46 -9.51 10.67 1.25
CA PHE A 46 -9.65 9.27 0.86
C PHE A 46 -11.05 9.03 0.28
N ARG A 47 -11.12 8.39 -0.88
CA ARG A 47 -12.38 8.05 -1.56
C ARG A 47 -12.85 6.68 -1.07
N GLY A 48 -13.55 6.68 0.06
CA GLY A 48 -14.10 5.48 0.69
C GLY A 48 -15.51 5.14 0.20
N HIS A 49 -16.31 4.56 1.09
CA HIS A 49 -17.73 4.29 0.84
C HIS A 49 -18.50 5.59 0.57
N ILE A 50 -19.34 5.59 -0.46
CA ILE A 50 -20.17 6.73 -0.83
C ILE A 50 -21.43 6.70 0.05
N GLU A 51 -21.61 7.74 0.86
CA GLU A 51 -22.77 7.89 1.72
C GLU A 51 -23.60 9.12 1.33
N LEU A 52 -24.90 9.08 1.61
CA LEU A 52 -25.79 10.21 1.38
C LEU A 52 -25.70 11.18 2.57
N THR A 53 -25.32 12.42 2.30
CA THR A 53 -25.29 13.47 3.33
C THR A 53 -26.69 13.71 3.89
N ARG A 54 -26.80 13.69 5.21
CA ARG A 54 -28.04 13.98 5.93
C ARG A 54 -28.30 15.49 5.95
N ASN A 55 -29.55 15.86 5.79
CA ASN A 55 -30.03 17.22 5.89
C ASN A 55 -30.46 17.49 7.35
N GLU A 56 -29.93 18.54 7.96
CA GLU A 56 -30.21 18.89 9.36
C GLU A 56 -31.62 19.47 9.56
N GLU A 57 -32.18 20.15 8.54
CA GLU A 57 -33.48 20.83 8.62
C GLU A 57 -34.66 19.88 8.42
N THR A 58 -34.53 18.94 7.47
CA THR A 58 -35.61 18.01 7.10
C THR A 58 -35.45 16.62 7.73
N GLY A 59 -34.31 16.36 8.37
CA GLY A 59 -34.00 15.08 9.02
C GLY A 59 -33.75 13.91 8.06
N GLY A 60 -33.96 14.09 6.75
CA GLY A 60 -33.75 13.10 5.68
C GLY A 60 -32.42 13.25 4.94
N THR A 61 -32.30 12.65 3.76
CA THR A 61 -31.10 12.80 2.89
C THR A 61 -31.20 14.01 1.98
N ASN A 62 -30.06 14.62 1.59
CA ASN A 62 -30.01 15.70 0.59
C ASN A 62 -30.36 15.25 -0.86
N CYS A 63 -30.65 13.97 -1.08
CA CYS A 63 -30.96 13.45 -2.41
C CYS A 63 -32.38 13.86 -2.86
N VAL A 64 -32.49 14.49 -4.03
CA VAL A 64 -33.77 14.89 -4.67
C VAL A 64 -34.13 14.01 -5.88
N VAL A 65 -33.49 12.85 -6.01
CA VAL A 65 -33.74 11.89 -7.11
C VAL A 65 -33.51 12.51 -8.51
N CYS A 66 -32.54 13.40 -8.63
CA CYS A 66 -32.22 14.09 -9.88
C CYS A 66 -31.53 13.20 -10.94
N GLY A 67 -31.05 12.01 -10.56
CA GLY A 67 -30.32 11.08 -11.44
C GLY A 67 -28.96 11.58 -11.94
N MET A 68 -28.45 12.70 -11.42
CA MET A 68 -27.18 13.28 -11.87
C MET A 68 -25.98 12.38 -11.54
N CYS A 69 -25.99 11.74 -10.37
CA CYS A 69 -24.95 10.78 -9.97
C CYS A 69 -24.84 9.61 -10.96
N GLN A 70 -25.96 9.06 -11.42
CA GLN A 70 -25.99 7.99 -12.42
C GLN A 70 -25.48 8.49 -13.78
N ARG A 71 -25.95 9.65 -14.25
CA ARG A 71 -25.51 10.20 -15.55
C ARG A 71 -24.04 10.60 -15.58
N ALA A 72 -23.50 11.07 -14.45
CA ALA A 72 -22.09 11.44 -14.33
C ALA A 72 -21.18 10.24 -14.02
N CYS A 73 -21.74 9.05 -13.79
CA CYS A 73 -20.97 7.86 -13.47
C CYS A 73 -20.13 7.47 -14.70
N PRO A 74 -18.78 7.41 -14.58
CA PRO A 74 -17.92 7.04 -15.70
C PRO A 74 -17.84 5.52 -15.95
N SER A 75 -18.38 4.71 -15.02
CA SER A 75 -18.42 3.25 -15.09
C SER A 75 -19.68 2.73 -15.75
#